data_AF-A0A9E5GAT2-F1
#
_entry.id   AF-A0A9E5GAT2-F1
#
_cell.length_a   1.000
_cell.length_b   1.000
_cell.length_c   1.000
_cell.angle_alpha   90.00
_cell.angle_beta   90.00
_cell.angle_gamma   90.00
#
_symmetry.space_group_name_H-M   'P 1'
#
loop_
_entity.id
_entity.type
_entity.pdbx_description
1 polymer ?
#
loop_
_entity_poly.entity_id
_entity_poly.type
_entity_poly.pdbx_seq_one_letter_code
_entity_poly.pdbx_strand_id
1 'polypeptide(L)'
;MDFADIFYKTLIEGDSWLTIGKGLWVTVEITLLSLILGTLVAAVICALRLNKNRFVSTFASGYIAVLRGSPVLLLLMIMYYVVFARSSLSAPLIAVAAYTFNFSAHAAEVMRSALTATDKMQTEAARTLGFSKWQAFYLITLPQAVKIAKPVYQSTIVNLLQWTSVVG
;
A
#
# COMPACT_ATOMS: atom_id res chain seq x y z
N MET A 1 33.58 -17.79 26.74
CA MET A 1 32.86 -18.25 25.53
C MET A 1 33.20 -17.29 24.42
N ASP A 2 33.73 -17.81 23.32
CA ASP A 2 34.05 -17.00 22.14
C ASP A 2 32.76 -16.53 21.46
N PHE A 3 32.79 -15.37 20.81
CA PHE A 3 31.62 -14.83 20.08
C PHE A 3 31.17 -15.80 18.99
N ALA A 4 32.13 -16.47 18.35
CA ALA A 4 31.88 -17.50 17.34
C ALA A 4 31.10 -18.70 17.93
N ASP A 5 31.41 -19.13 19.15
CA ASP A 5 30.71 -20.23 19.81
C ASP A 5 29.27 -19.86 20.19
N ILE A 6 29.04 -18.62 20.64
CA ILE A 6 27.70 -18.11 20.94
C ILE A 6 26.87 -18.01 19.65
N PHE A 7 27.49 -17.51 18.57
CA PHE A 7 26.84 -17.40 17.27
C PHE A 7 26.48 -18.78 16.70
N TYR A 8 27.40 -19.74 16.75
CA TYR A 8 27.18 -21.10 16.27
C TYR A 8 26.10 -21.83 17.08
N LYS A 9 26.15 -21.73 18.41
CA LYS A 9 25.12 -22.30 19.31
C LYS A 9 23.73 -21.72 19.07
N THR A 10 23.65 -20.41 18.84
CA THR A 10 22.37 -19.71 18.73
C THR A 10 21.74 -19.87 17.34
N LEU A 11 22.55 -19.83 16.27
CA LEU A 11 22.04 -19.83 14.89
C LEU A 11 22.04 -21.20 14.24
N ILE A 12 23.05 -22.04 14.51
CA ILE A 12 23.30 -23.27 13.77
C ILE A 12 22.89 -24.51 14.58
N GLU A 13 23.25 -24.57 15.86
CA GLU A 13 22.99 -25.75 16.71
C GLU A 13 21.49 -25.90 17.08
N GLY A 14 20.72 -24.81 17.04
CA GLY A 14 19.29 -24.79 17.40
C GLY A 14 18.30 -24.68 16.22
N ASP A 15 18.74 -24.90 14.97
CA ASP A 15 17.91 -24.71 13.75
C ASP A 15 17.26 -23.31 13.61
N SER A 16 17.70 -22.31 14.39
CA SER A 16 17.14 -20.96 14.39
C SER A 16 17.19 -20.28 13.01
N TRP A 17 18.17 -20.64 12.16
CA TRP A 17 18.27 -20.19 10.78
C TRP A 17 17.04 -20.58 9.92
N LEU A 18 16.44 -21.76 10.16
CA LEU A 18 15.21 -22.19 9.49
C LEU A 18 14.01 -21.35 9.93
N THR A 19 13.94 -20.99 11.21
CA THR A 19 12.88 -20.12 11.76
C THR A 19 12.96 -18.72 11.18
N ILE A 20 14.17 -18.15 11.06
CA ILE A 20 14.40 -16.86 10.40
C ILE A 20 13.97 -16.92 8.93
N GLY A 21 14.33 -18.00 8.21
CA GLY A 21 13.91 -18.20 6.83
C GLY A 21 12.39 -18.24 6.66
N LYS A 22 11.68 -18.94 7.56
CA LYS A 22 10.21 -18.98 7.58
C LYS A 22 9.60 -17.61 7.85
N GLY A 23 10.11 -16.85 8.82
CA GLY A 23 9.63 -15.49 9.11
C GLY A 23 9.85 -14.51 7.94
N LEU A 24 10.98 -14.64 7.25
CA LEU A 24 11.28 -13.86 6.06
C LEU A 24 10.31 -14.17 4.91
N TRP A 25 9.96 -15.45 4.73
CA TRP A 25 8.95 -15.85 3.74
C TRP A 25 7.57 -15.23 4.03
N VAL A 26 7.13 -15.27 5.29
CA VAL A 26 5.85 -14.64 5.71
C VAL A 26 5.86 -13.13 5.44
N THR A 27 6.97 -12.45 5.74
CA THR A 27 7.16 -11.02 5.45
C THR A 27 6.98 -10.73 3.96
N VAL A 28 7.61 -11.52 3.10
CA VAL A 28 7.51 -11.36 1.63
C VAL A 28 6.09 -11.62 1.15
N GLU A 29 5.45 -12.68 1.64
CA GLU A 29 4.06 -13.02 1.30
C GLU A 29 3.10 -11.88 1.64
N ILE A 30 3.15 -11.38 2.89
CA ILE A 30 2.28 -10.30 3.33
C ILE A 30 2.53 -9.03 2.50
N THR A 31 3.80 -8.69 2.24
CA THR A 31 4.17 -7.49 1.49
C THR A 31 3.66 -7.55 0.05
N LEU A 32 3.87 -8.67 -0.66
CA LEU A 32 3.46 -8.82 -2.05
C LEU A 32 1.93 -8.78 -2.20
N LEU A 33 1.20 -9.51 -1.36
CA LEU A 33 -0.26 -9.54 -1.41
C LEU A 33 -0.86 -8.17 -1.07
N SER A 34 -0.37 -7.53 0.00
CA SER A 34 -0.84 -6.21 0.42
C SER A 34 -0.51 -5.13 -0.62
N LEU A 35 0.64 -5.23 -1.29
CA LEU A 35 1.02 -4.33 -2.37
C LEU A 35 0.05 -4.45 -3.54
N ILE A 36 -0.22 -5.65 -4.03
CA ILE A 36 -1.09 -5.86 -5.20
C ILE A 36 -2.51 -5.40 -4.88
N LEU A 37 -3.10 -5.91 -3.80
CA LEU A 37 -4.47 -5.57 -3.39
C LEU A 37 -4.58 -4.09 -3.04
N GLY A 38 -3.62 -3.56 -2.30
CA GLY A 38 -3.59 -2.17 -1.88
C GLY A 38 -3.45 -1.20 -3.05
N THR A 39 -2.70 -1.56 -4.09
CA THR A 39 -2.61 -0.78 -5.35
C THR A 39 -3.95 -0.71 -6.06
N LEU A 40 -4.67 -1.85 -6.16
CA LEU A 40 -5.99 -1.91 -6.79
C LEU A 40 -7.00 -1.05 -6.03
N VAL A 41 -7.05 -1.19 -4.70
CA VAL A 41 -7.92 -0.38 -3.85
C VAL A 41 -7.52 1.11 -3.95
N ALA A 42 -6.22 1.42 -3.98
CA ALA A 42 -5.73 2.79 -4.12
C ALA A 42 -6.21 3.45 -5.41
N ALA A 43 -6.19 2.73 -6.54
CA ALA A 43 -6.67 3.25 -7.81
C ALA A 43 -8.17 3.59 -7.75
N VAL A 44 -8.98 2.73 -7.12
CA VAL A 44 -10.41 2.97 -6.91
C VAL A 44 -10.63 4.20 -6.02
N ILE A 45 -9.96 4.25 -4.85
CA ILE A 45 -10.08 5.38 -3.91
C ILE A 45 -9.62 6.68 -4.55
N CYS A 46 -8.54 6.66 -5.35
CA CYS A 46 -8.04 7.80 -6.11
C CYS A 46 -9.09 8.30 -7.11
N ALA A 47 -9.72 7.40 -7.87
CA ALA A 47 -10.78 7.74 -8.81
C ALA A 47 -12.01 8.35 -8.09
N LEU A 48 -12.41 7.79 -6.96
CA LEU A 48 -13.48 8.34 -6.12
C LEU A 48 -13.12 9.74 -5.60
N ARG A 49 -11.87 9.95 -5.20
CA ARG A 49 -11.38 11.23 -4.70
C ARG A 49 -11.35 12.32 -5.77
N LEU A 50 -11.04 11.95 -7.02
CA LEU A 50 -11.04 12.86 -8.18
C LEU A 50 -12.43 13.07 -8.79
N ASN A 51 -13.47 12.40 -8.28
CA ASN A 51 -14.83 12.55 -8.77
C ASN A 51 -15.37 13.97 -8.51
N LYS A 52 -16.18 14.48 -9.45
CA LYS A 52 -16.82 15.80 -9.34
C LYS A 52 -17.88 15.86 -8.22
N ASN A 53 -18.48 14.71 -7.88
CA ASN A 53 -19.46 14.65 -6.80
C ASN A 53 -18.76 14.85 -5.45
N ARG A 54 -19.08 15.97 -4.78
CA ARG A 54 -18.51 16.35 -3.49
C ARG A 54 -18.75 15.28 -2.41
N PHE A 55 -19.91 14.62 -2.39
CA PHE A 55 -20.17 13.58 -1.40
C PHE A 55 -19.19 12.42 -1.53
N VAL A 56 -19.04 11.87 -2.74
CA VAL A 56 -18.11 10.76 -3.03
C VAL A 56 -16.67 11.15 -2.73
N SER A 57 -16.26 12.35 -3.16
CA SER A 57 -14.89 12.84 -2.92
C SER A 57 -14.60 13.04 -1.44
N THR A 58 -15.58 13.51 -0.65
CA THR A 58 -15.45 13.69 0.80
C THR A 58 -15.37 12.34 1.53
N PHE A 59 -16.16 11.34 1.12
CA PHE A 59 -16.05 9.98 1.68
C PHE A 59 -14.66 9.39 1.45
N ALA A 60 -14.14 9.48 0.21
CA ALA A 60 -12.78 9.04 -0.10
C ALA A 60 -11.73 9.84 0.69
N SER A 61 -11.94 11.14 0.90
CA SER A 61 -11.07 11.97 1.74
C SER A 61 -11.05 11.50 3.20
N GLY A 62 -12.22 11.17 3.75
CA GLY A 62 -12.35 10.65 5.11
C GLY A 62 -11.62 9.32 5.29
N TYR A 63 -11.83 8.39 4.35
CA TYR A 63 -11.09 7.12 4.29
C TYR A 63 -9.56 7.34 4.31
N ILE A 64 -9.06 8.20 3.44
CA ILE A 64 -7.63 8.52 3.35
C ILE A 64 -7.13 9.14 4.67
N ALA A 65 -7.87 10.10 5.21
CA ALA A 65 -7.47 10.83 6.42
C ALA A 65 -7.40 9.92 7.65
N VAL A 66 -8.41 9.07 7.86
CA VAL A 66 -8.47 8.14 9.00
C VAL A 66 -7.33 7.13 8.93
N LEU A 67 -7.13 6.47 7.79
CA LEU A 67 -6.14 5.41 7.68
C LEU A 67 -4.70 5.92 7.72
N ARG A 68 -4.42 7.08 7.09
CA ARG A 68 -3.09 7.71 7.16
C ARG A 68 -2.79 8.33 8.52
N GLY A 69 -3.82 8.74 9.26
CA GLY A 69 -3.70 9.27 10.63
C GLY A 69 -3.62 8.18 11.70
N SER A 70 -4.03 6.94 11.38
CA SER A 70 -4.02 5.83 12.31
C SER A 70 -2.62 5.21 12.48
N PRO A 71 -2.17 4.93 13.71
CA PRO A 71 -0.99 4.10 13.92
C PRO A 71 -1.21 2.71 13.32
N VAL A 72 -0.28 2.22 12.50
CA VAL A 72 -0.42 0.95 11.78
C VAL A 72 -0.58 -0.24 12.73
N LEU A 73 0.15 -0.23 13.85
CA LEU A 73 0.01 -1.24 14.91
C LEU A 73 -1.42 -1.27 15.47
N LEU A 74 -2.01 -0.10 15.74
CA LEU A 74 -3.37 0.00 16.26
C LEU A 74 -4.39 -0.52 15.24
N LEU A 75 -4.22 -0.21 13.95
CA LEU A 75 -5.07 -0.74 12.89
C LEU A 75 -5.00 -2.27 12.85
N LEU A 76 -3.79 -2.84 12.94
CA LEU A 76 -3.59 -4.29 12.95
C LEU A 76 -4.25 -4.94 14.18
N MET A 77 -4.09 -4.35 15.36
CA MET A 77 -4.74 -4.81 16.58
C MET A 77 -6.27 -4.78 16.48
N ILE A 78 -6.85 -3.70 15.94
CA ILE A 78 -8.30 -3.61 15.72
C ILE A 78 -8.76 -4.67 14.73
N MET A 79 -8.02 -4.85 13.63
CA MET A 79 -8.35 -5.87 12.62
C MET A 79 -8.33 -7.27 13.24
N TYR A 80 -7.33 -7.59 14.06
CA TYR A 80 -7.18 -8.91 14.68
C TYR A 80 -8.17 -9.14 15.84
N TYR A 81 -8.21 -8.25 16.83
CA TYR A 81 -8.95 -8.46 18.07
C TYR A 81 -10.41 -8.00 18.02
N VAL A 82 -10.81 -7.20 17.03
CA VAL A 82 -12.18 -6.64 16.93
C VAL A 82 -12.86 -7.11 15.67
N VAL A 83 -12.31 -6.79 14.49
CA VAL A 83 -12.98 -7.05 13.20
C VAL A 83 -13.01 -8.56 12.89
N PHE A 84 -11.88 -9.24 13.05
CA PHE A 84 -11.72 -10.66 12.73
C PHE A 84 -11.66 -11.57 13.96
N ALA A 85 -12.06 -11.07 15.13
CA ALA A 85 -11.97 -11.76 16.41
C ALA A 85 -12.64 -13.14 16.44
N ARG A 86 -13.73 -13.30 15.68
CA ARG A 86 -14.51 -14.55 15.58
C ARG A 86 -14.26 -15.31 14.28
N SER A 87 -13.36 -14.82 13.44
CA SER A 87 -13.04 -15.47 12.18
C SER A 87 -11.98 -16.55 12.40
N SER A 88 -12.01 -17.60 11.58
CA SER A 88 -10.97 -18.63 11.54
C SER A 88 -9.81 -18.26 10.62
N LEU A 89 -9.62 -16.97 10.31
CA LEU A 89 -8.56 -16.51 9.43
C LEU A 89 -7.20 -16.58 10.13
N SER A 90 -6.16 -16.91 9.36
CA SER A 90 -4.80 -16.92 9.88
C SER A 90 -4.30 -15.48 10.14
N ALA A 91 -3.41 -15.32 11.11
CA ALA A 91 -2.83 -14.02 11.45
C ALA A 91 -2.18 -13.31 10.23
N PRO A 92 -1.43 -14.00 9.33
CA PRO A 92 -0.91 -13.38 8.12
C PRO A 92 -1.98 -12.82 7.18
N LEU A 93 -3.13 -13.50 7.03
CA LEU A 93 -4.23 -13.01 6.19
C LEU A 93 -4.89 -11.76 6.78
N ILE A 94 -5.04 -11.71 8.12
CA ILE A 94 -5.55 -10.53 8.80
C ILE A 94 -4.57 -9.35 8.65
N ALA A 95 -3.26 -9.62 8.75
CA ALA A 95 -2.22 -8.64 8.50
C ALA A 95 -2.28 -8.12 7.05
N VAL A 96 -2.44 -9.00 6.06
CA VAL A 96 -2.64 -8.61 4.65
C VAL A 96 -3.83 -7.66 4.51
N ALA A 97 -4.96 -7.96 5.15
CA ALA A 97 -6.13 -7.08 5.10
C ALA A 97 -5.85 -5.70 5.73
N ALA A 98 -5.25 -5.67 6.92
CA ALA A 98 -4.91 -4.43 7.63
C ALA A 98 -3.95 -3.55 6.80
N TYR A 99 -2.87 -4.16 6.30
CA TYR A 99 -1.87 -3.45 5.50
C TYR A 99 -2.39 -3.06 4.12
N THR A 100 -3.29 -3.84 3.51
CA THR A 100 -3.98 -3.46 2.26
C THR A 100 -4.73 -2.14 2.43
N PHE A 101 -5.54 -2.02 3.50
CA PHE A 101 -6.27 -0.78 3.75
C PHE A 101 -5.32 0.38 4.01
N ASN A 102 -4.33 0.20 4.90
CA ASN A 102 -3.39 1.27 5.21
C ASN A 102 -2.60 1.71 3.97
N PHE A 103 -1.95 0.78 3.28
CA PHE A 103 -1.18 1.04 2.06
C PHE A 103 -2.04 1.73 0.99
N SER A 104 -3.27 1.27 0.78
CA SER A 104 -4.15 1.84 -0.24
C SER A 104 -4.47 3.33 0.02
N ALA A 105 -4.59 3.75 1.27
CA ALA A 105 -4.83 5.15 1.62
C ALA A 105 -3.61 6.04 1.31
N HIS A 106 -2.40 5.56 1.61
CA HIS A 106 -1.16 6.25 1.25
C HIS A 106 -0.96 6.29 -0.27
N ALA A 107 -1.09 5.14 -0.93
CA ALA A 107 -0.96 5.01 -2.38
C ALA A 107 -2.01 5.84 -3.16
N ALA A 108 -3.26 5.89 -2.69
CA ALA A 108 -4.31 6.69 -3.34
C ALA A 108 -3.98 8.18 -3.33
N GLU A 109 -3.39 8.68 -2.24
CA GLU A 109 -2.97 10.07 -2.14
C GLU A 109 -1.77 10.38 -3.04
N VAL A 110 -0.82 9.45 -3.15
CA VAL A 110 0.30 9.56 -4.10
C VAL A 110 -0.21 9.62 -5.54
N MET A 111 -1.11 8.70 -5.91
CA MET A 111 -1.72 8.68 -7.24
C MET A 111 -2.50 9.96 -7.53
N ARG A 112 -3.32 10.42 -6.58
CA ARG A 112 -4.11 11.66 -6.70
C ARG A 112 -3.21 12.88 -6.88
N SER A 113 -2.16 12.98 -6.08
CA SER A 113 -1.21 14.11 -6.13
C SER A 113 -0.47 14.12 -7.47
N ALA A 114 -0.03 12.95 -7.94
CA ALA A 114 0.62 12.83 -9.24
C ALA A 114 -0.31 13.18 -10.42
N LEU A 115 -1.58 12.72 -10.38
CA LEU A 115 -2.59 13.08 -11.38
C LEU A 115 -2.96 14.57 -11.35
N THR A 116 -2.89 15.22 -10.19
CA THR A 116 -3.15 16.66 -10.07
C THR A 116 -1.95 17.49 -10.54
N ALA A 117 -0.73 16.94 -10.44
CA ALA A 117 0.51 17.58 -10.84
C ALA A 117 0.75 17.54 -12.37
N THR A 118 0.06 16.67 -13.12
CA THR A 118 0.15 16.69 -14.58
C THR A 118 -0.46 17.95 -15.17
N ASP A 119 0.15 18.48 -16.22
CA ASP A 119 -0.32 19.70 -16.88
C ASP A 119 -1.69 19.50 -17.54
N LYS A 120 -2.66 20.32 -17.14
CA LYS A 120 -4.02 20.31 -17.68
C LYS A 120 -4.04 20.73 -19.15
N MET A 121 -3.13 21.61 -19.58
CA MET A 121 -3.07 22.08 -20.98
C MET A 121 -2.78 20.94 -21.95
N GLN A 122 -2.00 19.94 -21.55
CA GLN A 122 -1.74 18.78 -22.39
C GLN A 122 -3.00 17.92 -22.58
N THR A 123 -3.82 17.81 -21.54
CA THR A 123 -5.08 17.08 -21.62
C THR A 123 -6.06 17.84 -22.51
N GLU A 124 -6.12 19.17 -22.41
CA GLU A 124 -6.95 20.02 -23.26
C GLU A 124 -6.50 20.02 -24.73
N ALA A 125 -5.19 20.10 -24.99
CA ALA A 125 -4.61 20.01 -26.33
C ALA A 125 -4.96 18.68 -27.00
N ALA A 126 -4.85 17.56 -26.27
CA ALA A 126 -5.26 16.24 -26.77
C ALA A 126 -6.73 16.20 -27.15
N ARG A 127 -7.60 16.80 -26.33
CA ARG A 127 -9.04 16.87 -26.58
C ARG A 127 -9.35 17.70 -27.84
N THR A 128 -8.61 18.77 -28.10
CA THR A 128 -8.71 19.58 -29.33
C THR A 128 -8.26 18.81 -30.58
N LEU A 129 -7.26 17.93 -30.44
CA LEU A 129 -6.81 17.04 -31.50
C LEU A 129 -7.76 15.84 -31.75
N GLY A 130 -8.93 15.81 -31.12
CA GLY A 130 -9.96 14.78 -31.34
C GLY A 130 -9.84 13.53 -30.46
N PHE A 131 -8.88 13.47 -29.54
CA PHE A 131 -8.76 12.32 -28.63
C PHE A 131 -9.97 12.26 -27.69
N SER A 132 -10.54 11.07 -27.48
CA SER A 132 -11.55 10.84 -26.43
C SER A 132 -10.98 11.11 -25.03
N LYS A 133 -11.83 11.33 -24.02
CA LYS A 133 -11.37 11.53 -22.62
C LYS A 133 -10.51 10.37 -22.14
N TRP A 134 -10.88 9.13 -22.51
CA TRP A 134 -10.13 7.93 -22.16
C TRP A 134 -8.80 7.84 -22.89
N GLN A 135 -8.77 8.15 -24.19
CA GLN A 135 -7.53 8.18 -24.95
C GLN A 135 -6.57 9.23 -24.40
N ALA A 136 -7.04 10.45 -24.14
CA ALA A 136 -6.23 11.51 -23.54
C ALA A 136 -5.67 11.07 -22.17
N PHE A 137 -6.49 10.44 -21.33
CA PHE A 137 -6.04 9.94 -20.04
C PHE A 137 -4.96 8.85 -20.18
N TYR A 138 -5.23 7.78 -20.92
CA TYR A 138 -4.33 6.63 -21.01
C TYR A 138 -3.02 6.93 -21.76
N LEU A 139 -3.08 7.74 -22.81
CA LEU A 139 -1.92 8.00 -23.67
C LEU A 139 -1.07 9.17 -23.19
N ILE A 140 -1.65 10.12 -22.46
CA ILE A 140 -0.97 11.38 -22.12
C ILE A 140 -0.88 11.57 -20.61
N THR A 141 -2.01 11.61 -19.91
CA THR A 141 -2.03 11.93 -18.47
C THR A 141 -1.40 10.81 -17.62
N LEU A 142 -1.82 9.56 -17.83
CA LEU A 142 -1.43 8.42 -17.01
C LEU A 142 0.09 8.13 -17.06
N PRO A 143 0.77 8.07 -18.23
CA PRO A 143 2.21 7.81 -18.28
C PRO A 143 3.02 8.88 -17.54
N GLN A 144 2.56 10.13 -17.57
CA GLN A 144 3.21 11.24 -16.87
C GLN A 144 2.95 11.19 -15.37
N ALA A 145 1.71 10.92 -14.95
CA ALA A 145 1.38 10.72 -13.55
C ALA A 145 2.18 9.56 -12.94
N VAL A 146 2.39 8.46 -13.68
CA VAL A 146 3.24 7.34 -13.22
C VAL A 146 4.68 7.79 -12.98
N LYS A 147 5.26 8.60 -13.88
CA LYS A 147 6.62 9.14 -13.71
C LYS A 147 6.72 10.03 -12.47
N ILE A 148 5.72 10.87 -12.23
CA ILE A 148 5.65 11.76 -11.06
C ILE A 148 5.44 10.95 -9.76
N ALA A 149 4.58 9.93 -9.79
CA ALA A 149 4.25 9.11 -8.63
C ALA A 149 5.39 8.20 -8.21
N LYS A 150 6.20 7.69 -9.17
CA LYS A 150 7.20 6.64 -8.97
C LYS A 150 8.07 6.80 -7.70
N PRO A 151 8.77 7.93 -7.46
CA PRO A 151 9.65 8.04 -6.29
C PRO A 151 8.90 7.94 -4.95
N VAL A 152 7.74 8.60 -4.85
CA VAL A 152 6.94 8.60 -3.61
C VAL A 152 6.25 7.24 -3.41
N TYR A 153 5.83 6.62 -4.51
CA TYR A 153 5.24 5.28 -4.49
C TYR A 153 6.24 4.22 -4.01
N GLN A 154 7.49 4.29 -4.48
CA GLN A 154 8.57 3.43 -4.00
C GLN A 154 8.83 3.59 -2.50
N SER A 155 8.85 4.83 -1.99
CA SER A 155 8.94 5.07 -0.55
C SER A 155 7.77 4.45 0.22
N THR A 156 6.56 4.49 -0.33
CA THR A 156 5.38 3.87 0.28
C THR A 156 5.51 2.34 0.33
N ILE A 157 6.10 1.71 -0.70
CA ILE A 157 6.38 0.26 -0.71
C ILE A 157 7.41 -0.10 0.37
N VAL A 158 8.46 0.70 0.53
CA VAL A 158 9.46 0.48 1.59
C VAL A 158 8.82 0.57 2.97
N ASN A 159 7.94 1.55 3.20
CA ASN A 159 7.20 1.66 4.46
C ASN A 159 6.31 0.44 4.72
N LEU A 160 5.62 -0.09 3.70
CA LEU A 160 4.84 -1.33 3.82
C LEU A 160 5.71 -2.50 4.28
N LEU A 161 6.89 -2.68 3.66
CA LEU A 161 7.84 -3.72 4.04
C LEU A 161 8.38 -3.51 5.46
N GLN A 162 8.57 -2.27 5.90
CA GLN A 162 8.96 -1.99 7.29
C GLN A 162 7.83 -2.35 8.26
N TRP A 163 6.57 -2.09 7.91
CA TRP A 163 5.44 -2.36 8.79
C TRP A 163 5.17 -3.86 8.98
N THR A 164 5.47 -4.71 8.00
CA THR A 164 5.31 -6.16 8.15
C THR A 164 6.22 -6.76 9.22
N SER A 165 7.31 -6.08 9.59
CA SER A 165 8.16 -6.47 10.73
C SER A 165 7.45 -6.39 12.09
N VAL A 166 6.34 -5.64 12.18
CA VAL A 166 5.52 -5.52 13.41
C VAL A 166 4.72 -6.80 13.69
N VAL A 167 4.53 -7.66 12.68
CA VAL A 167 3.80 -8.94 12.79
C VAL A 167 4.72 -10.11 13.12
N GLY A 168 6.04 -9.92 12.97
CA GLY A 168 7.06 -10.96 13.18
C GLY A 168 7.40 -11.22 14.64
#